data_AF-A0A9X2RDI1-F1
#
_entry.id   AF-A0A9X2RDI1-F1
#
_cell.length_a   1.000
_cell.length_b   1.000
_cell.length_c   1.000
_cell.angle_alpha   90.00
_cell.angle_beta   90.00
_cell.angle_gamma   90.00
#
_symmetry.space_group_name_H-M   'P 1'
#
loop_
_entity.id
_entity.type
_entity.pdbx_description
1 polymer ?
#
loop_
_entity_poly.entity_id
_entity_poly.type
_entity_poly.pdbx_seq_one_letter_code
_entity_poly.pdbx_strand_id
1 'polypeptide(L)'
;MINFLLDKYYKRPLLYDLIFTGVILSIIYICENKFEIELRLEENANNLGAIGLTVSGFILTLLTILLTVKSNTIIRGDKIDEKVNAFQVFLASPLYSKSIRILKSGVLILLFVSFITLALATLGKNLYQSYGFYINVVCLIFILLTFLRCFHIINLILDMQNNKLKN
;
A
#
# COMPACT_ATOMS: atom_id res chain seq x y z
N MET A 1 -18.31 13.86 3.08
CA MET A 1 -18.39 12.64 3.93
C MET A 1 -17.25 11.65 3.64
N ILE A 2 -16.94 11.35 2.37
CA ILE A 2 -15.81 10.49 1.96
C ILE A 2 -14.43 11.01 2.44
N ASN A 3 -14.19 12.32 2.37
CA ASN A 3 -12.92 12.92 2.76
C ASN A 3 -12.60 12.76 4.26
N PHE A 4 -13.61 12.76 5.14
CA PHE A 4 -13.42 12.57 6.58
C PHE A 4 -13.01 11.13 6.94
N LEU A 5 -13.59 10.15 6.23
CA LEU A 5 -13.23 8.73 6.36
C LEU A 5 -11.80 8.48 5.87
N LEU A 6 -11.41 9.09 4.75
CA LEU A 6 -10.02 9.05 4.27
C LEU A 6 -9.05 9.67 5.27
N ASP A 7 -9.35 10.85 5.81
CA ASP A 7 -8.47 11.54 6.76
C ASP A 7 -8.25 10.71 8.04
N LYS A 8 -9.28 10.00 8.50
CA LYS A 8 -9.18 9.11 9.66
C LYS A 8 -8.39 7.84 9.32
N TYR A 9 -8.59 7.29 8.12
CA TYR A 9 -7.83 6.14 7.60
C TYR A 9 -6.33 6.45 7.51
N TYR A 10 -5.96 7.58 6.89
CA TYR A 10 -4.55 7.98 6.72
C TYR A 10 -3.83 8.35 8.03
N LYS A 11 -4.54 8.58 9.14
CA LYS A 11 -3.94 8.80 10.46
C LYS A 11 -3.40 7.51 11.09
N ARG A 12 -4.07 6.37 10.90
CA ARG A 12 -3.68 5.07 11.46
C ARG A 12 -4.03 3.92 10.51
N PRO A 13 -3.40 3.86 9.33
CA PRO A 13 -3.88 3.02 8.23
C PRO A 13 -3.82 1.53 8.56
N LEU A 14 -2.81 1.09 9.31
CA LEU A 14 -2.67 -0.29 9.78
C LEU A 14 -3.85 -0.79 10.62
N LEU A 15 -4.41 0.05 11.50
CA LEU A 15 -5.53 -0.37 12.36
C LEU A 15 -6.78 -0.61 11.52
N TYR A 16 -7.03 0.24 10.51
CA TYR A 16 -8.17 0.06 9.62
C TYR A 16 -7.99 -1.13 8.69
N ASP A 17 -6.79 -1.37 8.17
CA ASP A 17 -6.48 -2.55 7.37
C ASP A 17 -6.75 -3.84 8.16
N LEU A 18 -6.37 -3.85 9.45
CA LEU A 18 -6.60 -4.99 10.33
C LEU A 18 -8.09 -5.20 10.63
N ILE A 19 -8.83 -4.13 10.95
CA ILE A 19 -10.29 -4.20 11.16
C ILE A 19 -10.99 -4.70 9.90
N PHE A 20 -10.65 -4.15 8.73
CA PHE A 20 -11.24 -4.54 7.46
C PHE A 20 -10.95 -6.00 7.12
N THR A 21 -9.71 -6.45 7.34
CA THR A 21 -9.32 -7.85 7.16
C THR A 21 -10.09 -8.76 8.11
N GLY A 22 -10.23 -8.38 9.38
CA GLY A 22 -11.01 -9.15 10.37
C GLY A 22 -12.48 -9.27 10.00
N VAL A 23 -13.09 -8.21 9.46
CA VAL A 23 -14.47 -8.23 8.96
C VAL A 23 -14.60 -9.20 7.79
N ILE A 24 -13.70 -9.15 6.81
CA ILE A 24 -13.73 -10.07 5.66
C ILE A 24 -13.57 -11.53 6.11
N LEU A 25 -12.60 -11.81 6.98
CA LEU A 25 -12.41 -13.16 7.52
C LEU A 25 -13.64 -13.66 8.28
N SER A 26 -14.28 -12.79 9.06
CA SER A 26 -15.51 -13.12 9.78
C SER A 26 -16.65 -13.47 8.82
N ILE A 27 -16.79 -12.72 7.72
CA ILE A 27 -17.78 -13.00 6.67
C ILE A 27 -17.50 -14.35 6.01
N ILE A 28 -16.25 -14.61 5.64
CA ILE A 28 -15.83 -15.87 5.03
C ILE A 28 -16.15 -17.05 5.96
N TYR A 29 -15.77 -16.94 7.24
CA TYR A 29 -16.04 -17.98 8.23
C TYR A 29 -17.54 -18.26 8.43
N ILE A 30 -18.35 -17.20 8.47
CA ILE A 30 -19.82 -17.35 8.54
C ILE A 30 -20.35 -18.01 7.27
N CYS A 31 -19.81 -17.65 6.10
CA CYS A 31 -20.24 -18.22 4.83
C CYS A 31 -19.94 -19.73 4.73
N GLU A 32 -18.75 -20.15 5.11
CA GLU A 32 -18.36 -21.56 5.12
C GLU A 32 -19.24 -22.38 6.07
N ASN A 33 -19.49 -21.86 7.27
CA ASN A 33 -20.23 -22.61 8.30
C ASN A 33 -21.76 -22.57 8.11
N LYS A 34 -22.32 -21.54 7.45
CA LYS A 34 -23.78 -21.42 7.25
C LYS A 34 -24.28 -21.89 5.89
N PHE A 35 -23.44 -21.82 4.84
CA PHE A 35 -23.86 -22.14 3.47
C PHE A 35 -23.16 -23.37 2.90
N GLU A 36 -22.28 -24.02 3.67
CA GLU A 36 -21.49 -25.20 3.25
C GLU A 36 -20.68 -24.95 1.96
N ILE A 37 -20.39 -23.69 1.65
CA ILE A 37 -19.59 -23.32 0.49
C ILE A 37 -18.13 -23.51 0.88
N GLU A 38 -17.48 -24.52 0.29
CA GLU A 38 -16.06 -24.72 0.47
C GLU A 38 -15.27 -23.73 -0.40
N LEU A 39 -14.86 -22.62 0.20
CA LEU A 39 -14.04 -21.62 -0.49
C LEU A 39 -12.58 -22.07 -0.47
N ARG A 40 -12.13 -22.66 -1.58
CA ARG A 40 -10.72 -23.00 -1.78
C ARG A 40 -10.09 -22.03 -2.78
N LEU A 41 -9.06 -21.31 -2.34
CA LEU A 41 -8.09 -20.71 -3.27
C LEU A 41 -7.24 -21.85 -3.82
N GLU A 42 -6.98 -21.86 -5.12
CA GLU A 42 -6.10 -22.85 -5.74
C GLU A 42 -4.76 -22.96 -4.99
N GLU A 43 -4.20 -24.17 -4.91
CA GLU A 43 -2.89 -24.43 -4.28
C GLU A 43 -1.75 -23.59 -4.89
N ASN A 44 -1.95 -23.04 -6.09
CA ASN A 44 -1.04 -22.11 -6.75
C ASN A 44 -1.00 -20.70 -6.12
N ALA A 45 -1.84 -20.43 -5.12
CA ALA A 45 -1.84 -19.19 -4.34
C ALA A 45 -0.53 -18.94 -3.54
N ASN A 46 0.39 -19.91 -3.52
CA ASN A 46 1.76 -19.76 -3.02
C ASN A 46 2.53 -18.56 -3.61
N ASN A 47 2.11 -18.05 -4.77
CA ASN A 47 2.74 -16.90 -5.41
C ASN A 47 2.33 -15.54 -4.82
N LEU A 48 1.37 -15.47 -3.89
CA LEU A 48 0.95 -14.21 -3.28
C LEU A 48 2.09 -13.48 -2.56
N GLY A 49 2.98 -14.23 -1.89
CA GLY A 49 4.20 -13.65 -1.30
C GLY A 49 5.09 -12.99 -2.36
N ALA A 50 5.28 -13.64 -3.51
CA ALA A 50 6.06 -13.08 -4.61
C ALA A 50 5.39 -11.82 -5.19
N ILE A 51 4.07 -11.83 -5.38
CA ILE A 51 3.30 -10.65 -5.84
C ILE A 51 3.49 -9.48 -4.88
N GLY A 52 3.37 -9.71 -3.57
CA GLY A 52 3.56 -8.67 -2.56
C GLY A 52 4.98 -8.10 -2.56
N LEU A 53 6.01 -8.94 -2.77
CA LEU A 53 7.39 -8.49 -2.97
C LEU A 53 7.52 -7.61 -4.22
N THR A 54 6.97 -8.02 -5.36
CA THR A 54 7.00 -7.21 -6.60
C THR A 54 6.33 -5.85 -6.42
N VAL A 55 5.14 -5.82 -5.80
CA VAL A 55 4.42 -4.57 -5.52
C VAL A 55 5.23 -3.66 -4.58
N SER A 56 5.87 -4.24 -3.56
CA SER A 56 6.75 -3.47 -2.66
C SER A 56 7.94 -2.84 -3.41
N GLY A 57 8.54 -3.57 -4.35
CA GLY A 57 9.63 -3.08 -5.20
C GLY A 57 9.18 -1.92 -6.09
N PHE A 58 8.00 -2.03 -6.69
CA PHE A 58 7.41 -0.94 -7.49
C PHE A 58 7.24 0.35 -6.67
N ILE A 59 6.66 0.26 -5.47
CA ILE A 59 6.46 1.41 -4.58
C ILE A 59 7.81 1.99 -4.12
N LEU A 60 8.81 1.13 -3.85
CA LEU A 60 10.15 1.57 -3.47
C LEU A 60 10.85 2.34 -4.60
N THR A 61 10.73 1.89 -5.85
CA THR A 61 11.26 2.61 -7.01
C THR A 61 10.62 4.00 -7.14
N LEU A 62 9.31 4.09 -6.98
CA LEU A 62 8.60 5.38 -6.98
C LEU A 62 9.05 6.30 -5.85
N LEU A 63 9.24 5.74 -4.64
CA LEU A 63 9.76 6.47 -3.51
C LEU A 63 11.15 7.06 -3.82
N THR A 64 12.03 6.28 -4.44
CA THR A 64 13.36 6.73 -4.89
C THR A 64 13.26 7.85 -5.92
N ILE A 65 12.37 7.72 -6.92
CA ILE A 65 12.13 8.79 -7.92
C ILE A 65 11.72 10.10 -7.23
N LEU A 66 10.78 10.05 -6.28
CA LEU A 66 10.34 11.25 -5.54
C LEU A 66 11.48 11.89 -4.73
N LEU A 67 12.31 11.08 -4.06
CA LEU A 67 13.47 11.57 -3.31
C LEU A 67 14.51 12.22 -4.23
N THR A 68 14.81 11.61 -5.38
CA THR A 68 15.74 12.16 -6.37
C THR A 68 15.23 13.48 -6.95
N VAL A 69 13.94 13.57 -7.28
CA VAL A 69 13.33 14.82 -7.75
C VAL A 69 13.46 15.92 -6.70
N LYS A 70 13.18 15.62 -5.42
CA LYS A 70 13.34 16.59 -4.34
C LYS A 70 14.79 17.05 -4.19
N SER A 71 15.74 16.12 -4.22
CA SER A 71 17.17 16.46 -4.13
C SER A 71 17.60 17.42 -5.24
N ASN A 72 17.19 17.15 -6.48
CA ASN A 72 17.50 18.01 -7.62
C ASN A 72 16.89 19.41 -7.50
N THR A 73 15.69 19.56 -6.91
CA THR A 73 15.09 20.89 -6.68
C THR A 73 15.82 21.71 -5.62
N ILE A 74 16.42 21.07 -4.61
CA ILE A 74 17.19 21.77 -3.57
C ILE A 74 18.54 22.24 -4.15
N ILE A 75 19.20 21.41 -4.96
CA ILE A 75 20.52 21.70 -5.53
C ILE A 75 20.47 22.84 -6.56
N ARG A 76 19.37 22.97 -7.32
CA ARG A 76 19.26 24.03 -8.34
C ARG A 76 19.13 25.44 -7.77
N GLY A 77 18.86 25.59 -6.47
CA GLY A 77 18.74 26.91 -5.85
C GLY A 77 17.77 27.83 -6.62
N ASP A 78 16.72 27.25 -7.23
CA ASP A 78 15.81 27.96 -8.10
C ASP A 78 15.28 29.16 -7.31
N LYS A 79 15.71 30.37 -7.72
CA LYS A 79 15.07 31.61 -7.32
C LYS A 79 13.59 31.38 -7.59
N ILE A 80 12.77 31.65 -6.58
CA ILE A 80 11.32 31.53 -6.64
C ILE A 80 10.85 32.51 -7.72
N ASP A 81 10.84 32.09 -8.98
CA ASP A 81 10.21 32.83 -10.06
C ASP A 81 8.72 32.92 -9.71
N GLU A 82 8.12 34.08 -9.97
CA GLU A 82 6.83 34.57 -9.46
C GLU A 82 5.59 33.70 -9.76
N LYS A 83 5.76 32.50 -10.32
CA LYS A 83 4.73 31.47 -10.42
C LYS A 83 5.06 30.30 -9.49
N VAL A 84 4.77 30.49 -8.21
CA VAL A 84 4.90 29.47 -7.16
C VAL A 84 4.19 28.17 -7.60
N ASN A 85 4.97 27.16 -7.98
CA ASN A 85 4.48 25.91 -8.52
C ASN A 85 3.92 25.03 -7.40
N ALA A 86 2.66 24.57 -7.51
CA ALA A 86 2.01 23.71 -6.53
C ALA A 86 2.85 22.47 -6.16
N PHE A 87 3.60 21.91 -7.11
CA PHE A 87 4.50 20.79 -6.87
C PHE A 87 5.75 21.20 -6.05
N GLN A 88 6.35 22.36 -6.30
CA GLN A 88 7.46 22.87 -5.50
C GLN A 88 7.02 23.20 -4.07
N VAL A 89 5.83 23.80 -3.93
CA VAL A 89 5.18 24.01 -2.62
C VAL A 89 4.97 22.68 -1.91
N PHE A 90 4.51 21.64 -2.61
CA PHE A 90 4.36 20.31 -2.05
C PHE A 90 5.71 19.75 -1.56
N LEU A 91 6.78 19.83 -2.36
CA LEU A 91 8.12 19.32 -2.00
C LEU A 91 8.71 20.01 -0.77
N ALA A 92 8.46 21.31 -0.61
CA ALA A 92 8.87 22.12 0.54
C ALA A 92 7.95 21.96 1.76
N SER A 93 6.73 21.48 1.55
CA SER A 93 5.70 21.34 2.57
C SER A 93 5.88 20.10 3.47
N PRO A 94 5.35 20.12 4.71
CA PRO A 94 5.24 18.93 5.55
C PRO A 94 4.41 17.80 4.93
N LEU A 95 3.57 18.11 3.92
CA LEU A 95 2.79 17.12 3.16
C LEU A 95 3.70 16.12 2.45
N TYR A 96 4.83 16.57 1.87
CA TYR A 96 5.81 15.67 1.27
C TYR A 96 6.35 14.65 2.28
N SER A 97 6.78 15.13 3.45
CA SER A 97 7.31 14.24 4.50
C SER A 97 6.27 13.22 4.96
N LYS A 98 5.00 13.63 5.03
CA LYS A 98 3.88 12.74 5.34
C LYS A 98 3.66 11.69 4.24
N SER A 99 3.63 12.10 2.97
CA SER A 99 3.47 11.17 1.83
C SER A 99 4.59 10.14 1.77
N ILE A 100 5.86 10.59 1.87
CA ILE A 100 7.04 9.72 1.91
C ILE A 100 6.96 8.73 3.07
N ARG A 101 6.54 9.18 4.26
CA ARG A 101 6.35 8.31 5.42
C ARG A 101 5.30 7.23 5.14
N ILE A 102 4.16 7.59 4.57
CA ILE A 102 3.09 6.62 4.27
C ILE A 102 3.55 5.62 3.20
N LEU A 103 4.23 6.07 2.15
CA LEU A 103 4.79 5.19 1.12
C LEU A 103 5.83 4.22 1.72
N LYS A 104 6.78 4.75 2.49
CA LYS A 104 7.81 3.93 3.17
C LYS A 104 7.19 2.89 4.11
N SER A 105 6.20 3.28 4.92
CA SER A 105 5.49 2.35 5.79
C SER A 105 4.72 1.31 4.99
N GLY A 106 4.09 1.68 3.87
CA GLY A 106 3.45 0.74 2.96
C GLY A 106 4.40 -0.32 2.42
N VAL A 107 5.60 0.08 1.95
CA VAL A 107 6.64 -0.84 1.50
C VAL A 107 7.05 -1.81 2.61
N LEU A 108 7.32 -1.30 3.82
CA LEU A 108 7.73 -2.14 4.95
C LEU A 108 6.66 -3.18 5.33
N ILE A 109 5.38 -2.78 5.35
CA ILE A 109 4.26 -3.68 5.65
C ILE A 109 4.15 -4.75 4.58
N LEU A 110 4.20 -4.37 3.29
CA LEU A 110 4.15 -5.31 2.18
C LEU A 110 5.30 -6.32 2.25
N LEU A 111 6.53 -5.86 2.46
CA LEU A 111 7.69 -6.74 2.62
C LEU A 111 7.45 -7.72 3.77
N PHE A 112 7.05 -7.23 4.93
CA PHE A 112 6.83 -8.05 6.11
C PHE A 112 5.75 -9.12 5.90
N VAL A 113 4.58 -8.75 5.38
CA VAL A 113 3.48 -9.69 5.09
C VAL A 113 3.89 -10.71 4.02
N SER A 114 4.61 -10.26 2.99
CA SER A 114 5.08 -11.13 1.91
C SER A 114 6.10 -12.16 2.38
N PHE A 115 7.08 -11.73 3.17
CA PHE A 115 8.09 -12.62 3.75
C PHE A 115 7.46 -13.64 4.70
N ILE A 116 6.53 -13.21 5.56
CA ILE A 116 5.81 -14.13 6.46
C ILE A 116 5.02 -15.16 5.65
N THR A 117 4.28 -14.72 4.63
CA THR A 117 3.48 -15.62 3.79
C THR A 117 4.37 -16.64 3.09
N LEU A 118 5.50 -16.20 2.54
CA LEU A 118 6.45 -17.07 1.85
C LEU A 118 7.17 -18.03 2.83
N ALA A 119 7.53 -17.56 4.02
CA ALA A 119 8.13 -18.38 5.07
C ALA A 119 7.14 -19.45 5.58
N LEU A 120 5.87 -19.09 5.76
CA LEU A 120 4.82 -20.05 6.15
C LEU A 120 4.55 -21.08 5.05
N ALA A 121 4.51 -20.65 3.79
CA ALA A 121 4.32 -21.56 2.66
C ALA A 121 5.48 -22.55 2.49
N THR A 122 6.72 -22.13 2.79
CA THR A 122 7.93 -22.96 2.59
C THR A 122 8.33 -23.79 3.81
N LEU A 123 8.39 -23.17 4.99
CA LEU A 123 8.85 -23.80 6.23
C LEU A 123 7.69 -24.41 7.04
N GLY A 124 6.52 -23.78 6.96
CA GLY A 124 5.34 -24.11 7.76
C GLY A 124 4.35 -25.03 7.06
N LYS A 125 4.80 -25.99 6.23
CA LYS A 125 3.94 -26.78 5.33
C LYS A 125 2.70 -27.37 6.02
N ASN A 126 2.84 -27.90 7.24
CA ASN A 126 1.71 -28.46 8.00
C ASN A 126 0.67 -27.39 8.43
N LEU A 127 1.14 -26.21 8.85
CA LEU A 127 0.25 -25.09 9.21
C LEU A 127 -0.40 -24.48 7.97
N TYR A 128 0.35 -24.37 6.89
CA TYR A 128 -0.12 -23.84 5.62
C TYR A 128 -1.14 -24.77 4.95
N GLN A 129 -1.02 -26.08 5.11
CA GLN A 129 -2.03 -27.01 4.59
C GLN A 129 -3.39 -26.86 5.31
N SER A 130 -3.39 -26.49 6.59
CA SER A 130 -4.62 -26.34 7.37
C SER A 130 -5.23 -24.93 7.29
N TYR A 131 -4.39 -23.88 7.26
CA TYR A 131 -4.84 -22.47 7.30
C TYR A 131 -4.41 -21.64 6.09
N GLY A 132 -3.84 -22.27 5.06
CA GLY A 132 -3.25 -21.58 3.91
C GLY A 132 -4.24 -20.70 3.17
N PHE A 133 -5.50 -21.13 3.05
CA PHE A 133 -6.56 -20.31 2.47
C PHE A 133 -6.71 -18.96 3.19
N TYR A 134 -6.90 -18.96 4.52
CA TYR A 134 -7.04 -17.73 5.29
C TYR A 134 -5.77 -16.88 5.27
N ILE A 135 -4.59 -17.50 5.33
CA ILE A 135 -3.30 -16.79 5.23
C ILE A 135 -3.20 -16.07 3.88
N ASN A 136 -3.59 -16.74 2.80
CA ASN A 136 -3.57 -16.16 1.45
C ASN A 136 -4.58 -15.03 1.30
N VAL A 137 -5.80 -15.18 1.83
CA VAL A 137 -6.81 -14.11 1.84
C VAL A 137 -6.30 -12.89 2.60
N VAL A 138 -5.72 -13.08 3.79
CA VAL A 138 -5.10 -12.00 4.57
C VAL A 138 -4.02 -11.31 3.74
N CYS A 139 -3.08 -12.08 3.18
CA CYS A 139 -2.00 -11.54 2.36
C CYS A 139 -2.54 -10.72 1.18
N LEU A 140 -3.53 -11.24 0.45
CA LEU A 140 -4.16 -10.57 -0.67
C LEU A 140 -4.81 -9.24 -0.26
N ILE A 141 -5.55 -9.21 0.84
CA ILE A 141 -6.21 -8.00 1.35
C ILE A 141 -5.15 -6.94 1.70
N PHE A 142 -4.10 -7.32 2.42
CA PHE A 142 -3.01 -6.40 2.78
C PHE A 142 -2.29 -5.85 1.54
N ILE A 143 -2.05 -6.70 0.53
CA ILE A 143 -1.46 -6.27 -0.75
C ILE A 143 -2.37 -5.24 -1.42
N LEU A 144 -3.65 -5.56 -1.58
CA LEU A 144 -4.61 -4.72 -2.28
C LEU A 144 -4.82 -3.37 -1.58
N LEU A 145 -5.05 -3.36 -0.27
CA LEU A 145 -5.26 -2.13 0.50
C LEU A 145 -4.01 -1.25 0.51
N THR A 146 -2.83 -1.85 0.71
CA THR A 146 -1.59 -1.08 0.72
C THR A 146 -1.30 -0.52 -0.66
N PHE A 147 -1.50 -1.31 -1.72
CA PHE A 147 -1.33 -0.85 -3.09
C PHE A 147 -2.27 0.32 -3.40
N LEU A 148 -3.57 0.19 -3.13
CA LEU A 148 -4.55 1.27 -3.33
C LEU A 148 -4.19 2.54 -2.55
N ARG A 149 -3.74 2.39 -1.30
CA ARG A 149 -3.30 3.51 -0.45
C ARG A 149 -2.12 4.25 -1.06
N CYS A 150 -1.10 3.52 -1.50
CA CYS A 150 0.08 4.08 -2.14
C CYS A 150 -0.26 4.71 -3.50
N PHE A 151 -1.07 4.03 -4.31
CA PHE A 151 -1.52 4.51 -5.62
C PHE A 151 -2.32 5.81 -5.50
N HIS A 152 -3.22 5.93 -4.52
CA HIS A 152 -3.97 7.15 -4.28
C HIS A 152 -3.06 8.35 -3.95
N ILE A 153 -2.04 8.16 -3.11
CA ILE A 153 -1.07 9.22 -2.80
C ILE A 153 -0.28 9.62 -4.05
N ILE A 154 0.11 8.65 -4.87
CA ILE A 154 0.82 8.91 -6.11
C ILE A 154 -0.05 9.71 -7.07
N ASN A 155 -1.32 9.36 -7.25
CA ASN A 155 -2.24 10.11 -8.10
C ASN A 155 -2.38 11.56 -7.63
N LEU A 156 -2.51 11.79 -6.31
CA LEU A 156 -2.52 13.16 -5.78
C LEU A 156 -1.23 13.92 -6.13
N ILE A 157 -0.07 13.26 -6.06
CA ILE A 157 1.20 13.87 -6.44
C ILE A 157 1.24 14.18 -7.94
N LEU A 158 0.76 13.26 -8.79
CA LEU A 158 0.69 13.44 -10.24
C LEU A 158 -0.28 14.54 -10.64
N ASP A 159 -1.43 14.67 -9.98
CA ASP A 159 -2.38 15.76 -10.22
C ASP A 159 -1.77 17.12 -9.89
N MET A 160 -0.99 17.21 -8.80
CA MET A 160 -0.23 18.42 -8.47
C MET A 160 0.87 18.72 -9.51
N GLN A 161 1.42 17.70 -10.18
CA GLN A 161 2.34 17.89 -11.30
C GLN A 161 1.62 18.28 -12.60
N ASN A 162 0.47 17.69 -12.90
CA ASN A 162 -0.29 17.92 -14.15
C ASN A 162 -1.06 19.25 -14.16
N ASN A 163 -1.34 19.85 -13.00
CA ASN A 163 -1.81 21.25 -12.93
C ASN A 163 -0.80 22.26 -13.52
N LYS A 164 0.39 21.79 -13.91
CA LYS A 164 1.40 22.51 -14.70
C LYS A 164 1.14 22.49 -16.22
N LEU A 165 0.29 21.60 -16.74
CA LEU A 165 0.06 21.42 -18.19
C LEU A 165 -1.17 22.17 -18.73
N LYS A 166 -2.00 22.76 -17.86
CA LYS A 166 -3.22 23.48 -18.25
C LYS A 166 -3.16 25.02 -18.09
N ASN A 167 -2.02 25.56 -17.65
CA ASN A 167 -1.76 27.00 -17.54
C ASN A 167 -0.43 27.35 -18.22
#